data_AF-A0AA42BUQ0-F1
#
_entry.id   AF-A0AA42BUQ0-F1
#
_cell.length_a   1.000
_cell.length_b   1.000
_cell.length_c   1.000
_cell.angle_alpha   90.00
_cell.angle_beta   90.00
_cell.angle_gamma   90.00
#
_symmetry.space_group_name_H-M   'P 1'
#
loop_
_entity.id
_entity.type
_entity.pdbx_description
1 polymer ?
#
loop_
_entity_poly.entity_id
_entity_poly.type
_entity_poly.pdbx_seq_one_letter_code
_entity_poly.pdbx_strand_id
1 'polypeptide(L)'
;MTQTAPVASSAARWGRLYFALQALGGAAWWMAVFTVPAVCGATLGGLEPVPVAAADLPLFVGTSALAALGVRWAAILATSWTLLVATALAVYATVTGEAGWGVLIMAAAAGGSLLGLALVLLGRVPTEWAVRGPFAFRPNATGRSRRSDVLRTFAQIAVFWGLGLVVVPVVIRLLEQRWAVDVEFPPVSLPVGIVLLVLASSLGIGSAVVMSSLGEGTPLPSAMPHHLVVAGPYRWVRNPMAVAGIAQGVAVGLILSSWLVVLYAVAGAVVWNLVIRPHEEADLGRRFGPEFDRYRAAVRCWVPRLRPVRATRRR
;
A
#
# COMPACT_ATOMS: atom_id res chain seq x y z
N MET A 1 7.97 -20.98 34.48
CA MET A 1 8.13 -21.56 33.14
C MET A 1 6.97 -21.08 32.27
N THR A 2 7.11 -19.91 31.65
CA THR A 2 6.05 -19.26 30.86
C THR A 2 6.23 -19.65 29.40
N GLN A 3 5.25 -20.37 28.88
CA GLN A 3 5.20 -20.97 27.55
C GLN A 3 5.03 -19.88 26.47
N THR A 4 6.13 -19.38 25.90
CA THR A 4 6.13 -18.35 24.83
C THR A 4 6.13 -18.94 23.41
N ALA A 5 5.39 -20.03 23.17
CA ALA A 5 5.45 -20.79 21.91
C ALA A 5 4.12 -21.12 21.16
N PRO A 6 3.17 -20.18 20.94
CA PRO A 6 2.11 -20.42 19.93
C PRO A 6 2.13 -19.48 18.70
N VAL A 7 2.73 -18.28 18.76
CA VAL A 7 2.54 -17.26 17.69
C VAL A 7 3.51 -17.43 16.52
N ALA A 8 4.77 -17.82 16.80
CA ALA A 8 5.77 -18.03 15.74
C ALA A 8 5.42 -19.23 14.84
N SER A 9 4.77 -20.26 15.40
CA SER A 9 4.35 -21.46 14.66
C SER A 9 3.13 -21.20 13.77
N SER A 10 2.23 -20.29 14.18
CA SER A 10 1.09 -19.89 13.35
C SER A 10 1.49 -18.98 12.19
N ALA A 11 2.40 -18.01 12.41
CA ALA A 11 2.86 -17.10 11.35
C ALA A 11 3.60 -17.85 10.23
N ALA A 12 4.53 -18.75 10.61
CA ALA A 12 5.22 -19.60 9.64
C ALA A 12 4.26 -20.53 8.88
N ARG A 13 3.15 -20.94 9.50
CA ARG A 13 2.11 -21.73 8.82
C ARG A 13 1.42 -20.95 7.70
N TRP A 14 1.11 -19.66 7.92
CA TRP A 14 0.56 -18.79 6.88
C TRP A 14 1.55 -18.58 5.73
N GLY A 15 2.85 -18.40 6.03
CA GLY A 15 3.88 -18.33 5.00
C GLY A 15 3.97 -19.61 4.16
N ARG A 16 3.94 -20.78 4.80
CA ARG A 16 3.90 -22.08 4.09
C ARG A 16 2.63 -22.27 3.26
N LEU A 17 1.47 -21.86 3.80
CA LEU A 17 0.20 -21.92 3.06
C LEU A 17 0.24 -21.04 1.81
N TYR A 18 0.82 -19.84 1.90
CA TYR A 18 1.01 -18.98 0.74
C TYR A 18 1.84 -19.68 -0.33
N PHE A 19 2.98 -20.26 0.02
CA PHE A 19 3.82 -20.99 -0.96
C PHE A 19 3.13 -22.23 -1.54
N ALA A 20 2.23 -22.89 -0.78
CA ALA A 20 1.41 -23.97 -1.31
C ALA A 20 0.44 -23.45 -2.39
N LEU A 21 -0.24 -22.34 -2.10
CA LEU A 21 -1.14 -21.68 -3.06
C LEU A 21 -0.38 -21.17 -4.28
N GLN A 22 0.83 -20.63 -4.10
CA GLN A 22 1.69 -20.19 -5.20
C GLN A 22 2.11 -21.36 -6.09
N ALA A 23 2.51 -22.51 -5.51
CA ALA A 23 2.86 -23.69 -6.28
C ALA A 23 1.67 -24.22 -7.09
N LEU A 24 0.51 -24.38 -6.45
CA LEU A 24 -0.71 -24.85 -7.11
C LEU A 24 -1.18 -23.87 -8.18
N GLY A 25 -1.16 -22.57 -7.89
CA GLY A 25 -1.52 -21.50 -8.82
C GLY A 25 -0.57 -21.43 -10.02
N GLY A 26 0.74 -21.56 -9.79
CA GLY A 26 1.76 -21.60 -10.85
C GLY A 26 1.62 -22.82 -11.75
N ALA A 27 1.37 -24.00 -11.17
CA ALA A 27 1.11 -25.22 -11.93
C ALA A 27 -0.16 -25.10 -12.78
N ALA A 28 -1.25 -24.59 -12.18
CA ALA A 28 -2.50 -24.34 -12.88
C ALA A 28 -2.35 -23.33 -14.02
N TRP A 29 -1.59 -22.26 -13.79
CA TRP A 29 -1.30 -21.26 -14.81
C TRP A 29 -0.48 -21.84 -15.97
N TRP A 30 0.56 -22.62 -15.70
CA TRP A 30 1.32 -23.30 -16.77
C TRP A 30 0.46 -24.26 -17.59
N MET A 31 -0.42 -25.03 -16.93
CA MET A 31 -1.40 -25.84 -17.66
C MET A 31 -2.30 -24.97 -18.55
N ALA A 32 -2.75 -23.81 -18.06
CA ALA A 32 -3.55 -22.87 -18.84
C ALA A 32 -2.78 -22.25 -20.02
N VAL A 33 -1.50 -21.93 -19.87
CA VAL A 33 -0.64 -21.43 -20.96
C VAL A 33 -0.58 -22.41 -22.12
N PHE A 34 -0.46 -23.72 -21.85
CA PHE A 34 -0.40 -24.74 -22.91
C PHE A 34 -1.76 -25.15 -23.48
N THR A 35 -2.86 -24.88 -22.77
CA THR A 35 -4.22 -25.33 -23.17
C THR A 35 -5.11 -24.20 -23.70
N VAL A 36 -4.84 -22.96 -23.32
CA VAL A 36 -5.68 -21.79 -23.63
C VAL A 36 -4.82 -20.71 -24.33
N PRO A 37 -4.89 -20.58 -25.66
CA PRO A 37 -4.08 -19.62 -26.42
C PRO A 37 -4.22 -18.17 -25.95
N ALA A 38 -5.41 -17.77 -25.48
CA ALA A 38 -5.66 -16.44 -24.93
C ALA A 38 -4.83 -16.16 -23.66
N VAL A 39 -4.64 -17.17 -22.81
CA VAL A 39 -3.80 -17.04 -21.59
C VAL A 39 -2.33 -16.89 -22.00
N CYS A 40 -1.85 -17.72 -22.94
CA CYS A 40 -0.49 -17.62 -23.47
C CYS A 40 -0.22 -16.23 -24.05
N GLY A 41 -1.07 -15.75 -24.97
CA GLY A 41 -0.89 -14.43 -25.59
C GLY A 41 -0.94 -13.28 -24.59
N ALA A 42 -1.89 -13.31 -23.64
CA ALA A 42 -2.03 -12.23 -22.65
C ALA A 42 -0.88 -12.17 -21.63
N THR A 43 -0.26 -13.31 -21.30
CA THR A 43 0.70 -13.41 -20.19
C THR A 43 2.14 -13.64 -20.59
N LEU A 44 2.39 -14.21 -21.77
CA LEU A 44 3.72 -14.43 -22.34
C LEU A 44 3.97 -13.64 -23.62
N GLY A 45 2.92 -13.14 -24.29
CA GLY A 45 3.08 -12.46 -25.58
C GLY A 45 3.70 -13.41 -26.61
N GLY A 46 4.74 -12.94 -27.30
CA GLY A 46 5.52 -13.72 -28.26
C GLY A 46 6.63 -14.59 -27.65
N LEU A 47 6.74 -14.69 -26.32
CA LEU A 47 7.73 -15.59 -25.70
C LEU A 47 7.36 -17.06 -25.96
N GLU A 48 8.35 -17.86 -26.35
CA GLU A 48 8.15 -19.30 -26.52
C GLU A 48 7.87 -19.97 -25.16
N PRO A 49 6.73 -20.66 -24.98
CA PRO A 49 6.36 -21.19 -23.66
C PRO A 49 7.28 -22.29 -23.15
N VAL A 50 7.84 -23.12 -24.03
CA VAL A 50 8.58 -24.33 -23.63
C VAL A 50 9.88 -24.01 -22.88
N PRO A 51 10.79 -23.14 -23.38
CA PRO A 51 12.00 -22.77 -22.64
C PRO A 51 11.70 -22.06 -21.31
N VAL A 52 10.67 -21.19 -21.32
CA VAL A 52 10.26 -20.46 -20.11
C VAL A 52 9.72 -21.44 -19.06
N ALA A 53 8.87 -22.41 -19.46
CA ALA A 53 8.35 -23.46 -18.58
C ALA A 53 9.46 -24.34 -18.01
N ALA A 54 10.46 -24.69 -18.83
CA ALA A 54 11.57 -25.55 -18.41
C ALA A 54 12.37 -24.93 -17.25
N ALA A 55 12.51 -23.60 -17.22
CA ALA A 55 13.13 -22.89 -16.10
C ALA A 55 12.14 -22.63 -14.95
N ASP A 56 10.92 -22.20 -15.27
CA ASP A 56 9.97 -21.72 -14.28
C ASP A 56 9.32 -22.85 -13.47
N LEU A 57 9.00 -24.00 -14.07
CA LEU A 57 8.43 -25.14 -13.34
C LEU A 57 9.33 -25.61 -12.17
N PRO A 58 10.64 -25.85 -12.32
CA PRO A 58 11.47 -26.23 -11.19
C PRO A 58 11.71 -25.05 -10.23
N LEU A 59 12.00 -23.84 -10.74
CA LEU A 59 12.48 -22.71 -9.93
C LEU A 59 11.37 -21.88 -9.27
N PHE A 60 10.15 -21.91 -9.81
CA PHE A 60 8.97 -21.28 -9.25
C PHE A 60 8.05 -22.31 -8.60
N VAL A 61 7.51 -23.28 -9.36
CA VAL A 61 6.51 -24.22 -8.84
C VAL A 61 7.14 -25.22 -7.86
N GLY A 62 8.25 -25.85 -8.25
CA GLY A 62 8.94 -26.86 -7.44
C GLY A 62 9.49 -26.30 -6.13
N THR A 63 10.19 -25.17 -6.18
CA THR A 63 10.71 -24.49 -4.98
C THR A 63 9.59 -23.96 -4.08
N SER A 64 8.47 -23.46 -4.64
CA SER A 64 7.31 -23.06 -3.85
C SER A 64 6.68 -24.26 -3.14
N ALA A 65 6.59 -25.43 -3.80
CA ALA A 65 6.11 -26.65 -3.16
C ALA A 65 7.04 -27.09 -2.01
N LEU A 66 8.36 -27.05 -2.22
CA LEU A 66 9.33 -27.35 -1.15
C LEU A 66 9.26 -26.34 0.01
N ALA A 67 9.07 -25.06 -0.30
CA ALA A 67 8.86 -24.01 0.70
C ALA A 67 7.59 -24.27 1.53
N ALA A 68 6.51 -24.73 0.91
CA ALA A 68 5.28 -25.13 1.57
C ALA A 68 5.49 -26.32 2.55
N LEU A 69 6.40 -27.23 2.22
CA LEU A 69 6.80 -28.35 3.09
C LEU A 69 7.78 -27.94 4.21
N GLY A 70 8.17 -26.66 4.27
CA GLY A 70 9.01 -26.11 5.35
C GLY A 70 10.49 -25.97 4.99
N VAL A 71 10.89 -26.20 3.75
CA VAL A 71 12.27 -26.03 3.30
C VAL A 71 12.59 -24.54 3.12
N ARG A 72 13.33 -23.96 4.08
CA ARG A 72 13.57 -22.51 4.15
C ARG A 72 14.35 -21.94 2.96
N TRP A 73 15.39 -22.63 2.48
CA TRP A 73 16.17 -22.15 1.33
C TRP A 73 15.32 -22.13 0.05
N ALA A 74 14.36 -23.04 -0.07
CA ALA A 74 13.45 -23.09 -1.20
C ALA A 74 12.51 -21.87 -1.23
N ALA A 75 12.09 -21.37 -0.06
CA ALA A 75 11.32 -20.12 0.03
C ALA A 75 12.12 -18.91 -0.48
N ILE A 76 13.42 -18.84 -0.14
CA ILE A 76 14.33 -17.79 -0.63
C ILE A 76 14.46 -17.91 -2.15
N LEU A 77 14.74 -19.10 -2.66
CA LEU A 77 14.93 -19.32 -4.09
C LEU A 77 13.65 -19.02 -4.89
N ALA A 78 12.49 -19.51 -4.44
CA ALA A 78 11.19 -19.22 -5.05
C ALA A 78 10.94 -17.71 -5.11
N THR A 79 11.18 -16.99 -4.01
CA THR A 79 10.96 -15.53 -3.95
C THR A 79 11.92 -14.78 -4.87
N SER A 80 13.21 -15.12 -4.84
CA SER A 80 14.22 -14.50 -5.71
C SER A 80 13.91 -14.72 -7.18
N TRP A 81 13.51 -15.95 -7.55
CA TRP A 81 13.10 -16.27 -8.92
C TRP A 81 11.82 -15.51 -9.32
N THR A 82 10.82 -15.45 -8.44
CA THR A 82 9.57 -14.70 -8.68
C THR A 82 9.86 -13.22 -8.94
N LEU A 83 10.76 -12.59 -8.17
CA LEU A 83 11.18 -11.21 -8.36
C LEU A 83 11.94 -10.99 -9.67
N LEU A 84 12.82 -11.93 -10.02
CA LEU A 84 13.55 -11.91 -11.28
C LEU A 84 12.59 -11.97 -12.47
N VAL A 85 11.67 -12.95 -12.47
CA VAL A 85 10.68 -13.11 -13.53
C VAL A 85 9.74 -11.89 -13.60
N ALA A 86 9.24 -11.39 -12.47
CA ALA A 86 8.41 -10.19 -12.45
C ALA A 86 9.11 -8.98 -13.07
N THR A 87 10.40 -8.81 -12.77
CA THR A 87 11.22 -7.70 -13.29
C THR A 87 11.53 -7.90 -14.78
N ALA A 88 11.96 -9.10 -15.17
CA ALA A 88 12.26 -9.43 -16.56
C ALA A 88 11.03 -9.27 -17.45
N LEU A 89 9.86 -9.74 -16.97
CA LEU A 89 8.60 -9.63 -17.69
C LEU A 89 8.12 -8.18 -17.76
N ALA A 90 8.29 -7.39 -16.70
CA ALA A 90 8.00 -5.95 -16.73
C ALA A 90 8.87 -5.21 -17.76
N VAL A 91 10.17 -5.52 -17.82
CA VAL A 91 11.08 -4.95 -18.83
C VAL A 91 10.65 -5.38 -20.22
N TYR A 92 10.43 -6.68 -20.43
CA TYR A 92 9.96 -7.24 -21.71
C TYR A 92 8.69 -6.54 -22.17
N ALA A 93 7.64 -6.51 -21.35
CA ALA A 93 6.37 -5.87 -21.66
C ALA A 93 6.52 -4.36 -21.93
N THR A 94 7.43 -3.68 -21.24
CA THR A 94 7.70 -2.25 -21.49
C THR A 94 8.41 -2.04 -22.84
N VAL A 95 9.26 -2.98 -23.27
CA VAL A 95 9.99 -2.90 -24.54
C VAL A 95 9.14 -3.35 -25.73
N THR A 96 8.37 -4.42 -25.59
CA THR A 96 7.59 -5.02 -26.69
C THR A 96 6.15 -4.52 -26.74
N GLY A 97 5.57 -4.13 -25.61
CA GLY A 97 4.15 -3.82 -25.49
C GLY A 97 3.26 -5.06 -25.33
N GLU A 98 3.85 -6.23 -25.09
CA GLU A 98 3.13 -7.50 -24.95
C GLU A 98 3.15 -8.01 -23.50
N ALA A 99 2.46 -9.13 -23.22
CA ALA A 99 2.53 -9.84 -21.93
C ALA A 99 2.12 -9.03 -20.68
N GLY A 100 1.36 -7.94 -20.84
CA GLY A 100 1.04 -7.03 -19.74
C GLY A 100 0.29 -7.68 -18.58
N TRP A 101 -0.64 -8.59 -18.85
CA TRP A 101 -1.33 -9.32 -17.79
C TRP A 101 -0.38 -10.22 -17.00
N GLY A 102 0.65 -10.75 -17.67
CA GLY A 102 1.73 -11.50 -17.02
C GLY A 102 2.48 -10.63 -16.02
N VAL A 103 2.78 -9.37 -16.36
CA VAL A 103 3.43 -8.41 -15.43
C VAL A 103 2.62 -8.23 -14.17
N LEU A 104 1.30 -8.03 -14.29
CA LEU A 104 0.42 -7.80 -13.15
C LEU A 104 0.32 -9.03 -12.24
N ILE A 105 0.18 -10.22 -12.83
CA ILE A 105 0.14 -11.48 -12.09
C ILE A 105 1.47 -11.72 -11.36
N MET A 106 2.59 -11.51 -12.05
CA MET A 106 3.92 -11.71 -11.46
C MET A 106 4.26 -10.66 -10.40
N ALA A 107 3.81 -9.42 -10.55
CA ALA A 107 3.95 -8.40 -9.50
C ALA A 107 3.16 -8.78 -8.23
N ALA A 108 1.94 -9.31 -8.38
CA ALA A 108 1.15 -9.80 -7.26
C ALA A 108 1.81 -11.03 -6.59
N ALA A 109 2.31 -11.99 -7.39
CA ALA A 109 3.05 -13.14 -6.90
C ALA A 109 4.35 -12.73 -6.17
N ALA A 110 5.08 -11.74 -6.69
CA ALA A 110 6.29 -11.21 -6.05
C ALA A 110 5.98 -10.57 -4.68
N GLY A 111 4.93 -9.74 -4.61
CA GLY A 111 4.48 -9.14 -3.36
C GLY A 111 4.07 -10.18 -2.32
N GLY A 112 3.31 -11.20 -2.73
CA GLY A 112 2.95 -12.30 -1.86
C GLY A 112 4.14 -13.16 -1.44
N SER A 113 5.08 -13.44 -2.33
CA SER A 113 6.31 -14.19 -2.05
C SER A 113 7.18 -13.47 -1.02
N LEU A 114 7.32 -12.14 -1.11
CA LEU A 114 8.01 -11.34 -0.10
C LEU A 114 7.35 -11.45 1.28
N LEU A 115 6.02 -11.38 1.34
CA LEU A 115 5.26 -11.54 2.59
C LEU A 115 5.40 -12.97 3.14
N GLY A 116 5.25 -13.99 2.28
CA GLY A 116 5.41 -15.39 2.63
C GLY A 116 6.82 -15.69 3.15
N LEU A 117 7.85 -15.16 2.50
CA LEU A 117 9.25 -15.28 2.92
C LEU A 117 9.48 -14.64 4.28
N ALA A 118 8.98 -13.41 4.51
CA ALA A 118 9.07 -12.75 5.80
C ALA A 118 8.43 -13.59 6.91
N LEU A 119 7.26 -14.18 6.65
CA LEU A 119 6.57 -15.07 7.60
C LEU A 119 7.36 -16.36 7.88
N VAL A 120 7.97 -16.96 6.86
CA VAL A 120 8.76 -18.21 7.02
C VAL A 120 10.09 -17.97 7.73
N LEU A 121 10.80 -16.87 7.42
CA LEU A 121 12.12 -16.58 7.96
C LEU A 121 12.09 -15.84 9.30
N LEU A 122 11.23 -14.83 9.42
CA LEU A 122 11.19 -13.93 10.57
C LEU A 122 10.04 -14.26 11.54
N GLY A 123 9.07 -15.09 11.14
CA GLY A 123 7.87 -15.39 11.92
C GLY A 123 6.92 -14.19 12.06
N ARG A 124 7.16 -13.10 11.33
CA ARG A 124 6.37 -11.86 11.33
C ARG A 124 6.71 -11.00 10.12
N VAL A 125 5.84 -10.06 9.77
CA VAL A 125 6.14 -9.02 8.78
C VAL A 125 6.85 -7.86 9.50
N PRO A 126 8.06 -7.44 9.08
CA PRO A 126 8.86 -6.40 9.76
C PRO A 126 8.33 -4.99 9.47
N THR A 127 7.10 -4.72 9.88
CA THR A 127 6.40 -3.44 9.65
C THR A 127 7.10 -2.25 10.31
N GLU A 128 7.93 -2.48 11.32
CA GLU A 128 8.73 -1.43 11.98
C GLU A 128 9.70 -0.71 11.03
N TRP A 129 10.07 -1.33 9.90
CA TRP A 129 10.94 -0.70 8.91
C TRP A 129 10.24 0.45 8.18
N ALA A 130 8.91 0.42 8.08
CA ALA A 130 8.13 1.45 7.40
C ALA A 130 8.13 2.80 8.16
N VAL A 131 8.44 2.77 9.45
CA VAL A 131 8.51 3.96 10.33
C VAL A 131 9.95 4.32 10.73
N ARG A 132 10.96 3.81 10.00
CA ARG A 132 12.37 4.20 10.17
C ARG A 132 12.79 5.27 9.15
N GLY A 133 13.81 6.05 9.49
CA GLY A 133 14.41 7.04 8.58
C GLY A 133 13.57 8.31 8.40
N PRO A 134 13.29 8.77 7.16
CA PRO A 134 12.57 10.02 6.90
C PRO A 134 11.10 9.99 7.36
N PHE A 135 10.54 8.81 7.59
CA PHE A 135 9.17 8.61 8.11
C PHE A 135 9.12 8.36 9.62
N ALA A 136 10.26 8.46 10.32
CA ALA A 136 10.29 8.34 11.78
C ALA A 136 9.49 9.46 12.43
N PHE A 137 8.64 9.10 13.40
CA PHE A 137 7.87 10.04 14.19
C PHE A 137 8.80 10.88 15.04
N ARG A 138 8.91 12.18 14.72
CA ARG A 138 9.80 13.11 15.42
C ARG A 138 9.00 14.35 15.89
N PRO A 139 9.16 14.77 17.15
CA PRO A 139 8.66 16.06 17.60
C PRO A 139 9.32 17.21 16.82
N ASN A 140 8.61 18.33 16.66
CA ASN A 140 9.20 19.55 16.09
C ASN A 140 10.37 20.03 16.95
N ALA A 141 11.50 20.34 16.31
CA ALA A 141 12.67 20.87 16.99
C ALA A 141 12.42 22.32 17.42
N THR A 142 12.59 22.62 18.71
CA THR A 142 12.50 23.98 19.25
C THR A 142 13.71 24.81 18.82
N GLY A 143 13.48 26.02 18.26
CA GLY A 143 14.55 27.02 18.04
C GLY A 143 14.86 27.43 16.59
N ARG A 144 14.02 27.11 15.59
CA ARG A 144 14.19 27.54 14.19
C ARG A 144 13.32 28.75 13.81
N SER A 145 13.71 29.45 12.75
CA SER A 145 12.98 30.63 12.29
C SER A 145 11.65 30.23 11.63
N ARG A 146 10.55 30.85 12.06
CA ARG A 146 9.18 30.53 11.63
C ARG A 146 8.98 30.51 10.10
N ARG A 147 9.75 31.31 9.35
CA ARG A 147 9.68 31.36 7.87
C ARG A 147 10.32 30.15 7.19
N SER A 148 11.43 29.63 7.71
CA SER A 148 12.12 28.48 7.11
C SER A 148 11.35 27.17 7.34
N ASP A 149 10.72 27.02 8.51
CA ASP A 149 9.88 25.86 8.82
C ASP A 149 8.61 25.81 7.94
N VAL A 150 8.00 26.97 7.67
CA VAL A 150 6.84 27.08 6.77
C VAL A 150 7.22 26.71 5.34
N LEU A 151 8.29 27.30 4.79
CA LEU A 151 8.72 27.03 3.41
C LEU A 151 9.08 25.55 3.22
N ARG A 152 9.77 24.94 4.19
CA ARG A 152 10.13 23.52 4.14
C ARG A 152 8.92 22.61 4.22
N THR A 153 7.93 22.95 5.04
CA THR A 153 6.66 22.22 5.14
C THR A 153 5.90 22.29 3.82
N PHE A 154 5.81 23.47 3.19
CA PHE A 154 5.20 23.62 1.88
C PHE A 154 5.93 22.81 0.80
N ALA A 155 7.26 22.87 0.76
CA ALA A 155 8.05 22.09 -0.19
C ALA A 155 7.87 20.57 0.01
N GLN A 156 7.87 20.10 1.26
CA GLN A 156 7.65 18.68 1.58
C GLN A 156 6.25 18.21 1.18
N ILE A 157 5.22 19.02 1.44
CA ILE A 157 3.85 18.75 1.00
C ILE A 157 3.79 18.72 -0.52
N ALA A 158 4.33 19.74 -1.21
CA ALA A 158 4.30 19.81 -2.67
C ALA A 158 5.01 18.61 -3.31
N VAL A 159 6.17 18.19 -2.79
CA VAL A 159 6.90 17.02 -3.28
C VAL A 159 6.12 15.74 -3.01
N PHE A 160 5.62 15.52 -1.79
CA PHE A 160 4.91 14.29 -1.44
C PHE A 160 3.61 14.14 -2.23
N TRP A 161 2.83 15.21 -2.32
CA TRP A 161 1.55 15.23 -3.03
C TRP A 161 1.74 15.24 -4.54
N GLY A 162 2.70 16.01 -5.06
CA GLY A 162 3.05 15.98 -6.48
C GLY A 162 3.54 14.62 -6.93
N LEU A 163 4.35 13.95 -6.11
CA LEU A 163 4.79 12.59 -6.40
C LEU A 163 3.62 11.59 -6.35
N GLY A 164 2.85 11.57 -5.26
CA GLY A 164 1.81 10.58 -5.02
C GLY A 164 0.53 10.74 -5.85
N LEU A 165 0.17 11.98 -6.25
CA LEU A 165 -1.06 12.27 -7.00
C LEU A 165 -0.83 12.68 -8.45
N VAL A 166 0.39 12.99 -8.86
CA VAL A 166 0.68 13.38 -10.25
C VAL A 166 1.69 12.44 -10.88
N VAL A 167 2.94 12.43 -10.39
CA VAL A 167 4.02 11.69 -11.06
C VAL A 167 3.76 10.19 -11.06
N VAL A 168 3.48 9.59 -9.90
CA VAL A 168 3.23 8.15 -9.79
C VAL A 168 1.99 7.73 -10.59
N PRO A 169 0.82 8.41 -10.47
CA PRO A 169 -0.34 8.07 -11.29
C PRO A 169 -0.12 8.21 -12.80
N VAL A 170 0.59 9.24 -13.25
CA VAL A 170 0.91 9.42 -14.67
C VAL A 170 1.81 8.27 -15.15
N VAL A 171 2.85 7.92 -14.40
CA VAL A 171 3.71 6.77 -14.74
C VAL A 171 2.91 5.47 -14.78
N ILE A 172 2.02 5.24 -13.82
CA ILE A 172 1.14 4.06 -13.82
C ILE A 172 0.26 4.04 -15.06
N ARG A 173 -0.38 5.16 -15.43
CA ARG A 173 -1.22 5.23 -16.65
C ARG A 173 -0.41 4.95 -17.91
N LEU A 174 0.81 5.51 -18.01
CA LEU A 174 1.68 5.26 -19.16
C LEU A 174 2.06 3.78 -19.26
N LEU A 175 2.36 3.13 -18.13
CA LEU A 175 2.65 1.69 -18.08
C LEU A 175 1.40 0.86 -18.40
N GLU A 176 0.22 1.24 -17.91
CA GLU A 176 -1.05 0.58 -18.18
C GLU A 176 -1.34 0.51 -19.69
N GLN A 177 -1.19 1.64 -20.38
CA GLN A 177 -1.30 1.71 -21.84
C GLN A 177 -0.19 0.92 -22.53
N ARG A 178 1.04 1.06 -22.04
CA ARG A 178 2.20 0.39 -22.65
C ARG A 178 2.09 -1.13 -22.57
N TRP A 179 1.55 -1.64 -21.48
CA TRP A 179 1.34 -3.06 -21.26
C TRP A 179 0.03 -3.59 -21.87
N ALA A 180 -0.75 -2.73 -22.55
CA ALA A 180 -2.03 -3.10 -23.16
C ALA A 180 -3.00 -3.79 -22.18
N VAL A 181 -3.05 -3.28 -20.94
CA VAL A 181 -3.96 -3.74 -19.88
C VAL A 181 -4.99 -2.68 -19.51
N ASP A 182 -5.11 -1.62 -20.31
CA ASP A 182 -6.09 -0.58 -20.06
C ASP A 182 -7.52 -1.08 -20.32
N VAL A 183 -8.44 -0.53 -19.54
CA VAL A 183 -9.85 -0.87 -19.57
C VAL A 183 -10.61 0.41 -19.87
N GLU A 184 -11.64 0.32 -20.70
CA GLU A 184 -12.49 1.46 -21.01
C GLU A 184 -13.28 1.89 -19.77
N PHE A 185 -13.23 3.20 -19.46
CA PHE A 185 -14.06 3.80 -18.43
C PHE A 185 -15.26 4.51 -19.05
N PRO A 186 -16.43 4.46 -18.41
CA PRO A 186 -17.58 5.27 -18.83
C PRO A 186 -17.22 6.76 -18.86
N PRO A 187 -17.72 7.57 -19.82
CA PRO A 187 -17.41 9.00 -19.89
C PRO A 187 -17.74 9.82 -18.64
N VAL A 188 -18.64 9.30 -17.79
CA VAL A 188 -18.99 9.90 -16.49
C VAL A 188 -17.87 9.77 -15.44
N SER A 189 -16.84 8.95 -15.68
CA SER A 189 -15.70 8.79 -14.76
C SER A 189 -14.96 10.11 -14.51
N LEU A 190 -14.73 10.90 -15.57
CA LEU A 190 -14.02 12.17 -15.48
C LEU A 190 -14.75 13.19 -14.58
N PRO A 191 -16.02 13.56 -14.81
CA PRO A 191 -16.71 14.51 -13.95
C PRO A 191 -16.89 13.98 -12.52
N VAL A 192 -17.14 12.69 -12.32
CA VAL A 192 -17.20 12.08 -10.99
C VAL A 192 -15.86 12.18 -10.27
N GLY A 193 -14.76 11.89 -10.99
CA GLY A 193 -13.40 12.04 -10.49
C GLY A 193 -13.09 13.48 -10.09
N ILE A 194 -13.46 14.48 -10.91
CA ILE A 194 -13.27 15.91 -10.58
C ILE A 194 -14.04 16.28 -9.31
N VAL A 195 -15.33 15.92 -9.22
CA VAL A 195 -16.15 16.21 -8.03
C VAL A 195 -15.55 15.55 -6.79
N LEU A 196 -15.16 14.27 -6.89
CA LEU A 196 -14.54 13.54 -5.79
C LEU A 196 -13.20 14.18 -5.36
N LEU A 197 -12.37 14.61 -6.32
CA LEU A 197 -11.09 15.26 -6.06
C LEU A 197 -11.30 16.57 -5.30
N VAL A 198 -12.27 17.40 -5.72
CA VAL A 198 -12.62 18.66 -5.05
C VAL A 198 -13.06 18.39 -3.62
N LEU A 199 -14.04 17.50 -3.41
CA LEU A 199 -14.56 17.17 -2.08
C LEU A 199 -13.48 16.60 -1.15
N ALA A 200 -12.66 15.68 -1.65
CA ALA A 200 -11.57 15.09 -0.88
C ALA A 200 -10.48 16.11 -0.56
N SER A 201 -10.17 17.01 -1.50
CA SER A 201 -9.23 18.12 -1.26
C SER A 201 -9.75 19.10 -0.22
N SER A 202 -11.05 19.44 -0.26
CA SER A 202 -11.69 20.26 0.78
C SER A 202 -11.62 19.60 2.16
N LEU A 203 -11.84 18.29 2.26
CA LEU A 203 -11.68 17.52 3.49
C LEU A 203 -10.24 17.52 3.98
N GLY A 204 -9.28 17.28 3.09
CA GLY A 204 -7.84 17.26 3.40
C GLY A 204 -7.34 18.61 3.91
N ILE A 205 -7.64 19.69 3.18
CA ILE A 205 -7.29 21.06 3.55
C ILE A 205 -7.97 21.44 4.87
N GLY A 206 -9.27 21.19 5.02
CA GLY A 206 -9.99 21.47 6.27
C GLY A 206 -9.41 20.74 7.47
N SER A 207 -8.98 19.48 7.29
CA SER A 207 -8.33 18.69 8.33
C SER A 207 -6.95 19.26 8.68
N ALA A 208 -6.14 19.62 7.68
CA ALA A 208 -4.83 20.22 7.88
C ALA A 208 -4.91 21.57 8.60
N VAL A 209 -5.87 22.42 8.26
CA VAL A 209 -6.11 23.71 8.93
C VAL A 209 -6.50 23.50 10.39
N VAL A 210 -7.41 22.58 10.68
CA VAL A 210 -7.83 22.24 12.05
C VAL A 210 -6.66 21.69 12.87
N MET A 211 -5.85 20.80 12.29
CA MET A 211 -4.68 20.23 12.95
C MET A 211 -3.62 21.31 13.25
N SER A 212 -3.33 22.19 12.28
CA SER A 212 -2.34 23.26 12.42
C SER A 212 -2.77 24.34 13.41
N SER A 213 -4.04 24.74 13.37
CA SER A 213 -4.57 25.81 14.24
C SER A 213 -4.78 25.38 15.69
N LEU A 214 -5.12 24.12 15.95
CA LEU A 214 -5.47 23.65 17.29
C LEU A 214 -4.43 22.73 17.92
N GLY A 215 -3.60 22.04 17.13
CA GLY A 215 -2.62 21.05 17.60
C GLY A 215 -1.20 21.57 17.78
N GLU A 216 -0.91 22.82 17.39
CA GLU A 216 0.43 23.45 17.45
C GLU A 216 1.54 22.60 16.77
N GLY A 217 1.17 21.89 15.70
CA GLY A 217 2.06 21.06 14.87
C GLY A 217 1.54 20.93 13.44
N THR A 218 2.19 20.15 12.59
CA THR A 218 1.76 19.91 11.20
C THR A 218 1.26 18.47 11.03
N PRO A 219 0.49 18.16 9.98
CA PRO A 219 -0.02 16.81 9.76
C PRO A 219 1.04 15.79 9.29
N LEU A 220 2.31 16.18 9.18
CA LEU A 220 3.38 15.29 8.74
C LEU A 220 3.91 14.46 9.93
N PRO A 221 4.25 13.17 9.73
CA PRO A 221 4.90 12.31 10.75
C PRO A 221 6.12 12.96 11.42
N SER A 222 6.82 13.83 10.70
CA SER A 222 8.03 14.53 11.12
C SER A 222 7.79 15.77 11.98
N ALA A 223 6.53 16.13 12.28
CA ALA A 223 6.15 17.39 12.90
C ALA A 223 4.80 17.30 13.66
N MET A 224 4.61 16.24 14.45
CA MET A 224 3.33 15.93 15.10
C MET A 224 2.83 16.98 16.10
N PRO A 225 1.51 17.11 16.28
CA PRO A 225 0.89 18.03 17.24
C PRO A 225 1.27 17.70 18.70
N HIS A 226 1.34 18.72 19.54
CA HIS A 226 1.65 18.61 20.98
C HIS A 226 0.44 18.15 21.82
N HIS A 227 -0.77 18.29 21.26
CA HIS A 227 -2.04 17.95 21.93
C HIS A 227 -2.93 17.10 21.03
N LEU A 228 -3.81 16.29 21.65
CA LEU A 228 -4.79 15.50 20.92
C LEU A 228 -5.89 16.42 20.34
N VAL A 229 -5.99 16.50 19.01
CA VAL A 229 -6.97 17.35 18.33
C VAL A 229 -8.25 16.58 18.05
N VAL A 230 -9.32 16.89 18.79
CA VAL A 230 -10.69 16.38 18.56
C VAL A 230 -11.61 17.52 18.12
N ALA A 231 -11.30 18.10 16.96
CA ALA A 231 -12.02 19.25 16.40
C ALA A 231 -12.26 19.07 14.88
N GLY A 232 -13.22 19.83 14.33
CA GLY A 232 -13.54 19.77 12.90
C GLY A 232 -13.80 18.34 12.39
N PRO A 233 -13.19 17.92 11.26
CA PRO A 233 -13.35 16.57 10.71
C PRO A 233 -12.96 15.42 11.66
N TYR A 234 -12.00 15.66 12.56
CA TYR A 234 -11.54 14.66 13.55
C TYR A 234 -12.64 14.24 14.54
N ARG A 235 -13.73 15.00 14.65
CA ARG A 235 -14.90 14.63 15.47
C ARG A 235 -15.76 13.54 14.84
N TRP A 236 -15.61 13.34 13.53
CA TRP A 236 -16.43 12.44 12.71
C TRP A 236 -15.68 11.16 12.35
N VAL A 237 -14.38 11.28 12.03
CA VAL A 237 -13.50 10.17 11.65
C VAL A 237 -12.11 10.43 12.21
N ARG A 238 -11.38 9.40 12.65
CA ARG A 238 -10.08 9.62 13.32
C ARG A 238 -8.99 10.09 12.38
N ASN A 239 -8.98 9.59 11.15
CA ASN A 239 -7.94 9.86 10.16
C ASN A 239 -8.53 10.48 8.89
N PRO A 240 -9.14 11.68 8.98
CA PRO A 240 -9.80 12.34 7.85
C PRO A 240 -8.81 12.66 6.73
N MET A 241 -7.53 12.88 7.05
CA MET A 241 -6.49 13.10 6.05
C MET A 241 -6.11 11.84 5.28
N ALA A 242 -6.08 10.67 5.93
CA ALA A 242 -5.87 9.41 5.23
C ALA A 242 -7.06 9.12 4.29
N VAL A 243 -8.29 9.35 4.77
CA VAL A 243 -9.51 9.26 3.95
C VAL A 243 -9.43 10.19 2.74
N ALA A 244 -9.04 11.45 2.94
CA ALA A 244 -8.87 12.42 1.87
C ALA A 244 -7.82 11.96 0.84
N GLY A 245 -6.62 11.57 1.29
CA GLY A 245 -5.54 11.14 0.40
C GLY A 245 -5.90 9.92 -0.46
N ILE A 246 -6.58 8.92 0.12
CA ILE A 246 -7.04 7.74 -0.62
C ILE A 246 -8.14 8.13 -1.61
N ALA A 247 -9.11 8.94 -1.19
CA ALA A 247 -10.16 9.43 -2.08
C ALA A 247 -9.62 10.26 -3.23
N GLN A 248 -8.56 11.06 -3.00
CA GLN A 248 -7.86 11.81 -4.05
C GLN A 248 -7.13 10.86 -5.01
N GLY A 249 -6.46 9.82 -4.52
CA GLY A 249 -5.85 8.80 -5.39
C GLY A 249 -6.87 8.09 -6.28
N VAL A 250 -8.02 7.70 -5.73
CA VAL A 250 -9.13 7.12 -6.50
C VAL A 250 -9.69 8.12 -7.51
N ALA A 251 -9.88 9.38 -7.11
CA ALA A 251 -10.34 10.43 -7.99
C ALA A 251 -9.39 10.66 -9.18
N VAL A 252 -8.08 10.68 -8.94
CA VAL A 252 -7.06 10.76 -9.99
C VAL A 252 -7.15 9.56 -10.93
N GLY A 253 -7.35 8.35 -10.40
CA GLY A 253 -7.57 7.17 -11.24
C GLY A 253 -8.80 7.27 -12.14
N LEU A 254 -9.91 7.83 -11.64
CA LEU A 254 -11.11 8.09 -12.44
C LEU A 254 -10.88 9.16 -13.52
N ILE A 255 -10.15 10.23 -13.19
CA ILE A 255 -9.81 11.33 -14.12
C ILE A 255 -8.90 10.82 -15.25
N LEU A 256 -7.92 9.97 -14.91
CA LEU A 256 -7.01 9.36 -15.88
C LEU A 256 -7.61 8.15 -16.60
N SER A 257 -8.82 7.73 -16.24
CA SER A 257 -9.45 6.50 -16.71
C SER A 257 -8.52 5.28 -16.56
N SER A 258 -7.86 5.17 -15.41
CA SER A 258 -6.89 4.13 -15.09
C SER A 258 -7.34 3.31 -13.89
N TRP A 259 -7.60 2.03 -14.12
CA TRP A 259 -7.94 1.11 -13.05
C TRP A 259 -6.71 0.74 -12.22
N LEU A 260 -5.50 0.74 -12.80
CA LEU A 260 -4.26 0.52 -12.05
C LEU A 260 -3.98 1.65 -11.07
N VAL A 261 -4.31 2.91 -11.41
CA VAL A 261 -4.21 4.03 -10.45
C VAL A 261 -5.23 3.89 -9.31
N VAL A 262 -6.45 3.45 -9.61
CA VAL A 262 -7.44 3.14 -8.57
C VAL A 262 -6.95 2.01 -7.67
N LEU A 263 -6.41 0.93 -8.26
CA LEU A 263 -5.83 -0.18 -7.53
C LEU A 263 -4.65 0.27 -6.66
N TYR A 264 -3.77 1.12 -7.17
CA TYR A 264 -2.68 1.73 -6.42
C TYR A 264 -3.18 2.48 -5.17
N ALA A 265 -4.23 3.29 -5.31
CA ALA A 265 -4.81 4.02 -4.18
C ALA A 265 -5.42 3.08 -3.14
N VAL A 266 -6.16 2.05 -3.58
CA VAL A 266 -6.78 1.05 -2.69
C VAL A 266 -5.73 0.17 -2.01
N ALA A 267 -4.72 -0.30 -2.75
CA ALA A 267 -3.60 -1.06 -2.20
C ALA A 267 -2.83 -0.22 -1.17
N GLY A 268 -2.59 1.07 -1.47
CA GLY A 268 -2.02 2.02 -0.53
C GLY A 268 -2.85 2.17 0.75
N ALA A 269 -4.18 2.19 0.65
CA ALA A 269 -5.07 2.22 1.81
C ALA A 269 -4.93 0.97 2.69
N VAL A 270 -4.88 -0.22 2.07
CA VAL A 270 -4.68 -1.49 2.77
C VAL A 270 -3.32 -1.53 3.46
N VAL A 271 -2.25 -1.17 2.74
CA VAL A 271 -0.89 -1.10 3.29
C VAL A 271 -0.85 -0.12 4.45
N TRP A 272 -1.39 1.09 4.30
CA TRP A 272 -1.41 2.07 5.37
C TRP A 272 -2.20 1.56 6.59
N ASN A 273 -3.35 0.93 6.40
CA ASN A 273 -4.18 0.40 7.49
C ASN A 273 -3.50 -0.74 8.26
N LEU A 274 -2.77 -1.62 7.56
CA LEU A 274 -2.13 -2.80 8.15
C LEU A 274 -0.73 -2.52 8.70
N VAL A 275 0.00 -1.59 8.09
CA VAL A 275 1.41 -1.33 8.39
C VAL A 275 1.57 -0.03 9.18
N ILE A 276 1.03 1.08 8.70
CA ILE A 276 1.33 2.41 9.26
C ILE A 276 0.44 2.73 10.47
N ARG A 277 -0.88 2.54 10.33
CA ARG A 277 -1.88 2.85 11.35
C ARG A 277 -1.58 2.22 12.71
N PRO A 278 -1.17 0.93 12.84
CA PRO A 278 -0.88 0.35 14.15
C PRO A 278 0.27 1.07 14.89
N HIS A 279 1.31 1.49 14.15
CA HIS A 279 2.42 2.24 14.72
C HIS A 279 2.00 3.65 15.13
N GLU A 280 1.20 4.32 14.30
CA GLU A 280 0.64 5.64 14.60
C GLU A 280 -0.26 5.59 15.85
N GLU A 281 -1.21 4.65 15.93
CA GLU A 281 -2.09 4.51 17.10
C GLU A 281 -1.31 4.12 18.37
N ALA A 282 -0.24 3.32 18.24
CA ALA A 282 0.62 2.96 19.37
C ALA A 282 1.47 4.15 19.85
N ASP A 283 1.92 5.04 18.95
CA ASP A 283 2.58 6.29 19.33
C ASP A 283 1.61 7.24 20.05
N LEU A 284 0.42 7.45 19.47
CA LEU A 284 -0.62 8.29 20.08
C LEU A 284 -1.05 7.77 21.45
N GLY A 285 -1.20 6.45 21.60
CA GLY A 285 -1.50 5.81 22.88
C GLY A 285 -0.40 6.03 23.94
N ARG A 286 0.88 5.96 23.56
CA ARG A 286 2.01 6.23 24.47
C ARG A 286 2.06 7.70 24.91
N ARG A 287 1.72 8.63 24.01
CA ARG A 287 1.82 10.07 24.26
C ARG A 287 0.63 10.65 25.02
N PHE A 288 -0.59 10.22 24.70
CA PHE A 288 -1.83 10.83 25.21
C PHE A 288 -2.62 9.90 26.14
N GLY A 289 -2.23 8.63 26.26
CA GLY A 289 -2.76 7.68 27.23
C GLY A 289 -4.30 7.59 27.23
N PRO A 290 -4.96 7.68 28.41
CA PRO A 290 -6.41 7.50 28.54
C PRO A 290 -7.28 8.48 27.74
N GLU A 291 -6.75 9.64 27.34
CA GLU A 291 -7.47 10.58 26.49
C GLU A 291 -7.63 10.03 25.07
N PHE A 292 -6.55 9.47 24.52
CA PHE A 292 -6.58 8.83 23.21
C PHE A 292 -7.43 7.57 23.21
N ASP A 293 -7.42 6.77 24.27
CA ASP A 293 -8.28 5.58 24.37
C ASP A 293 -9.76 5.94 24.33
N ARG A 294 -10.18 6.99 25.05
CA ARG A 294 -11.56 7.50 25.00
C ARG A 294 -11.92 7.99 23.60
N TYR A 295 -11.01 8.72 22.95
CA TYR A 295 -11.21 9.19 21.58
C TYR A 295 -11.31 8.02 20.58
N ARG A 296 -10.42 7.02 20.69
CA ARG A 296 -10.39 5.81 19.85
C ARG A 296 -11.64 4.96 20.00
N ALA A 297 -12.17 4.84 21.22
CA ALA A 297 -13.43 4.16 21.47
C ALA A 297 -14.63 4.93 20.89
N ALA A 298 -14.56 6.27 20.91
CA ALA A 298 -15.64 7.12 20.44
C ALA A 298 -15.65 7.29 18.91
N VAL A 299 -14.51 7.39 18.23
CA VAL A 299 -14.43 7.73 16.80
C VAL A 299 -13.85 6.59 16.00
N ARG A 300 -14.47 6.23 14.87
CA ARG A 300 -13.99 5.15 13.99
C ARG A 300 -12.83 5.66 13.12
N CYS A 301 -11.96 4.74 12.68
CA CYS A 301 -10.78 5.10 11.89
C CYS A 301 -11.14 5.59 10.48
N TRP A 302 -12.06 4.89 9.81
CA TRP A 302 -12.37 5.09 8.39
C TRP A 302 -13.78 5.61 8.14
N VAL A 303 -14.75 5.10 8.89
CA VAL A 303 -16.17 5.38 8.65
C VAL A 303 -16.60 6.59 9.48
N PRO A 304 -17.07 7.69 8.86
CA PRO A 304 -17.58 8.83 9.59
C PRO A 304 -18.76 8.44 10.50
N ARG A 305 -18.80 9.02 11.71
CA ARG A 305 -19.98 8.93 12.57
C ARG A 305 -21.12 9.79 11.99
N LEU A 306 -22.37 9.49 12.32
CA LEU A 306 -23.49 10.39 11.99
C LEU A 306 -23.62 11.56 12.97
N ARG A 307 -23.07 11.41 14.19
CA ARG A 307 -23.08 12.44 15.23
C ARG A 307 -21.64 12.70 15.71
N PRO A 308 -21.18 13.96 15.73
CA PRO A 308 -19.80 14.27 16.09
C PRO A 308 -19.58 14.14 17.60
N VAL A 309 -18.39 13.70 18.00
CA VAL A 309 -17.97 13.73 19.41
C VAL A 309 -17.87 15.18 19.90
N ARG A 310 -18.15 15.43 21.18
CA ARG A 310 -17.96 16.77 21.77
C ARG A 310 -16.48 17.14 21.68
N ALA A 311 -16.19 18.37 21.25
CA ALA A 311 -14.81 18.85 21.20
C ALA A 311 -14.22 18.84 22.62
N THR A 312 -12.99 18.39 22.77
CA THR A 312 -12.25 18.55 24.03
C THR A 312 -11.98 20.05 24.21
N ARG A 313 -12.53 20.66 25.26
CA ARG A 313 -12.22 22.06 25.60
C ARG A 313 -10.78 22.13 26.09
N ARG A 314 -10.00 23.09 25.58
CA ARG A 314 -8.72 23.51 26.17
C ARG A 314 -8.96 23.75 27.67
N ARG A 315 -8.18 23.09 28.53
CA ARG A 315 -7.85 23.63 29.85
C ARG A 315 -6.54 24.40 29.70
#